data_AF-A0A962BML0-F1
#
_entry.id   AF-A0A962BML0-F1
#
_cell.length_a   1.000
_cell.length_b   1.000
_cell.length_c   1.000
_cell.angle_alpha   90.00
_cell.angle_beta   90.00
_cell.angle_gamma   90.00
#
_symmetry.space_group_name_H-M   'P 1'
#
loop_
_entity.id
_entity.type
_entity.pdbx_description
1 polymer ?
#
loop_
_entity_poly.entity_id
_entity_poly.type
_entity_poly.pdbx_seq_one_letter_code
_entity_poly.pdbx_strand_id
1 'polypeptide(L)'
;ALQLEPELPSLFKRLLIMGGAATGRGNTHCVPAEFNIGFDPEAAAVVFSRWPGFDLVDWEATVRHAIPYPSMDRWLSVDKPLTGFYGAISGTARRYAEGHGRAGFLAADALAMAVVLRPELVERVERHHVAVETAGTHCRGATVVDWEDRLGREPNASIVLDIDQGGFESLLAATLEAG
;
A
#
# COMPACT_ATOMS: atom_id res chain seq x y z
N ALA A 1 -15.93 -3.74 -12.59
CA ALA A 1 -17.06 -3.22 -11.79
C ALA A 1 -17.45 -1.82 -12.23
N LEU A 2 -16.59 -0.79 -12.05
CA LEU A 2 -16.86 0.61 -12.42
C LEU A 2 -17.32 0.85 -13.87
N GLN A 3 -16.90 0.04 -14.83
CA GLN A 3 -17.38 0.16 -16.22
C GLN A 3 -18.82 -0.33 -16.41
N LEU A 4 -19.26 -1.27 -15.58
CA LEU A 4 -20.62 -1.84 -15.63
C LEU A 4 -21.59 -1.05 -14.73
N GLU A 5 -21.08 -0.54 -13.62
CA GLU A 5 -21.83 0.25 -12.65
C GLU A 5 -21.07 1.56 -12.37
N PRO A 6 -21.34 2.65 -13.11
CA PRO A 6 -20.69 3.94 -12.91
C PRO A 6 -21.01 4.59 -11.55
N GLU A 7 -22.15 4.26 -10.94
CA GLU A 7 -22.54 4.78 -9.62
C GLU A 7 -21.86 4.03 -8.47
N LEU A 8 -21.01 3.04 -8.75
CA LEU A 8 -20.31 2.27 -7.72
C LEU A 8 -19.65 3.13 -6.62
N PRO A 9 -19.00 4.28 -6.91
CA PRO A 9 -18.42 5.11 -5.87
C PRO A 9 -19.43 5.62 -4.84
N SER A 10 -20.71 5.83 -5.22
CA SER A 10 -21.75 6.27 -4.30
C SER A 10 -22.31 5.13 -3.43
N LEU A 11 -22.09 3.87 -3.84
CA LEU A 11 -22.54 2.67 -3.13
C LEU A 11 -21.57 2.21 -2.03
N PHE A 12 -20.31 2.63 -2.08
CA PHE A 12 -19.30 2.28 -1.10
C PHE A 12 -18.95 3.49 -0.21
N LYS A 13 -18.84 3.24 1.10
CA LYS A 13 -18.49 4.29 2.07
C LYS A 13 -17.05 4.79 1.93
N ARG A 14 -16.15 3.93 1.48
CA ARG A 14 -14.69 4.17 1.48
C ARG A 14 -14.04 3.24 0.47
N LEU A 15 -13.03 3.75 -0.24
CA LEU A 15 -12.10 2.99 -1.04
C LEU A 15 -10.69 3.24 -0.49
N LEU A 16 -9.97 2.16 -0.20
CA LEU A 16 -8.54 2.21 0.12
C LEU A 16 -7.80 1.34 -0.89
N ILE A 17 -6.74 1.89 -1.46
CA ILE A 17 -5.92 1.25 -2.47
C ILE A 17 -4.54 1.00 -1.87
N MET A 18 -4.10 -0.26 -1.89
CA MET A 18 -2.69 -0.60 -1.75
C MET A 18 -2.06 -0.58 -3.15
N GLY A 19 -1.17 0.36 -3.39
CA GLY A 19 -0.44 0.42 -4.65
C GLY A 19 0.09 1.80 -4.98
N GLY A 20 0.86 1.87 -6.05
CA GLY A 20 1.51 3.09 -6.48
C GLY A 20 2.79 3.40 -5.69
N ALA A 21 3.48 4.43 -6.13
CA ALA A 21 4.70 4.94 -5.54
C ALA A 21 4.67 6.47 -5.70
N ALA A 22 4.25 7.17 -4.64
CA ALA A 22 3.86 8.57 -4.69
C ALA A 22 5.02 9.52 -5.05
N THR A 23 6.27 9.12 -4.80
CA THR A 23 7.50 9.83 -5.19
C THR A 23 8.29 9.10 -6.29
N GLY A 24 7.72 8.04 -6.86
CA GLY A 24 8.30 7.29 -7.97
C GLY A 24 9.30 6.21 -7.56
N ARG A 25 9.30 5.76 -6.31
CA ARG A 25 10.17 4.67 -5.85
C ARG A 25 9.48 3.30 -5.95
N GLY A 26 9.02 2.95 -7.15
CA GLY A 26 8.35 1.68 -7.42
C GLY A 26 9.21 0.42 -7.20
N ASN A 27 8.58 -0.75 -7.34
CA ASN A 27 9.17 -2.06 -7.04
C ASN A 27 9.23 -3.02 -8.24
N THR A 28 8.97 -2.53 -9.45
CA THR A 28 9.03 -3.31 -10.69
C THR A 28 10.27 -2.95 -11.52
N HIS A 29 10.50 -3.73 -12.59
CA HIS A 29 11.52 -3.42 -13.59
C HIS A 29 11.16 -2.20 -14.45
N CYS A 30 9.87 -1.86 -14.57
CA CYS A 30 9.39 -0.67 -15.23
C CYS A 30 9.44 0.50 -14.24
N VAL A 31 10.61 1.12 -14.07
CA VAL A 31 10.76 2.30 -13.19
C VAL A 31 9.92 3.47 -13.75
N PRO A 32 9.08 4.16 -12.96
CA PRO A 32 8.98 4.13 -11.51
C PRO A 32 7.79 3.32 -10.95
N ALA A 33 7.21 2.40 -11.72
CA ALA A 33 5.96 1.73 -11.39
C ALA A 33 6.07 0.76 -10.21
N GLU A 34 5.06 0.83 -9.35
CA GLU A 34 4.72 -0.19 -8.36
C GLU A 34 3.92 -1.32 -9.04
N PHE A 35 4.04 -2.54 -8.52
CA PHE A 35 3.47 -3.75 -9.12
C PHE A 35 1.96 -3.69 -9.39
N ASN A 36 1.11 -3.36 -8.42
CA ASN A 36 -0.34 -3.36 -8.60
C ASN A 36 -0.78 -2.36 -9.67
N ILE A 37 -0.25 -1.13 -9.63
CA ILE A 37 -0.59 -0.10 -10.62
C ILE A 37 0.08 -0.37 -11.98
N GLY A 38 1.32 -0.83 -11.97
CA GLY A 38 2.10 -1.12 -13.17
C GLY A 38 1.64 -2.37 -13.92
N PHE A 39 0.98 -3.31 -13.24
CA PHE A 39 0.43 -4.51 -13.84
C PHE A 39 -0.74 -4.20 -14.78
N ASP A 40 -1.65 -3.32 -14.36
CA ASP A 40 -2.78 -2.84 -15.18
C ASP A 40 -3.01 -1.32 -14.96
N PRO A 41 -2.19 -0.48 -15.60
CA PRO A 41 -2.30 0.97 -15.42
C PRO A 41 -3.58 1.54 -16.04
N GLU A 42 -4.16 0.89 -17.06
CA GLU A 42 -5.43 1.29 -17.64
C GLU A 42 -6.57 1.15 -16.63
N ALA A 43 -6.65 0.01 -15.92
CA ALA A 43 -7.64 -0.18 -14.87
C ALA A 43 -7.42 0.82 -13.72
N ALA A 44 -6.17 1.02 -13.30
CA ALA A 44 -5.85 1.98 -12.24
C ALA A 44 -6.23 3.42 -12.65
N ALA A 45 -5.95 3.84 -13.88
CA ALA A 45 -6.34 5.15 -14.40
C ALA A 45 -7.87 5.35 -14.39
N VAL A 46 -8.64 4.32 -14.75
CA VAL A 46 -10.10 4.36 -14.65
C VAL A 46 -10.57 4.54 -13.20
N VAL A 47 -9.98 3.82 -12.24
CA VAL A 47 -10.35 3.95 -10.82
C VAL A 47 -10.00 5.37 -10.32
N PHE A 48 -8.77 5.82 -10.53
CA PHE A 48 -8.28 7.10 -10.00
C PHE A 48 -9.03 8.30 -10.60
N SER A 49 -9.48 8.19 -11.85
CA SER A 49 -10.22 9.28 -12.52
C SER A 49 -11.72 9.30 -12.19
N ARG A 50 -12.32 8.16 -11.81
CA ARG A 50 -13.78 8.05 -11.61
C ARG A 50 -14.19 7.94 -10.15
N TRP A 51 -13.26 7.63 -9.25
CA TRP A 51 -13.54 7.63 -7.82
C TRP A 51 -13.25 9.03 -7.26
N PRO A 52 -14.23 9.73 -6.65
CA PRO A 52 -14.08 11.14 -6.26
C PRO A 52 -13.12 11.35 -5.08
N GLY A 53 -12.83 10.30 -4.32
CA GLY A 53 -11.91 10.34 -3.17
C GLY A 53 -11.57 8.93 -2.68
N PHE A 54 -10.29 8.59 -2.60
CA PHE A 54 -9.81 7.30 -2.08
C PHE A 54 -8.58 7.49 -1.17
N ASP A 55 -8.36 6.54 -0.28
CA ASP A 55 -7.11 6.48 0.49
C ASP A 55 -6.07 5.68 -0.29
N LEU A 56 -4.82 6.13 -0.27
CA LEU A 56 -3.71 5.50 -0.94
C LEU A 56 -2.64 5.10 0.09
N VAL A 57 -2.48 3.80 0.30
CA VAL A 57 -1.34 3.22 1.02
C VAL A 57 -0.36 2.74 -0.03
N ASP A 58 0.63 3.57 -0.33
CA ASP A 58 1.54 3.30 -1.43
C ASP A 58 2.67 2.34 -1.01
N TRP A 59 3.43 1.89 -2.00
CA TRP A 59 4.59 1.03 -1.75
C TRP A 59 5.64 1.71 -0.89
N GLU A 60 5.78 3.03 -0.99
CA GLU A 60 6.80 3.76 -0.24
C GLU A 60 6.45 3.86 1.24
N ALA A 61 5.17 3.99 1.60
CA ALA A 61 4.69 3.83 2.97
C ALA A 61 5.00 2.42 3.49
N THR A 62 4.81 1.38 2.67
CA THR A 62 5.17 0.01 3.03
C THR A 62 6.67 -0.13 3.34
N VAL A 63 7.52 0.50 2.53
CA VAL A 63 8.97 0.48 2.75
C VAL A 63 9.37 1.24 4.02
N ARG A 64 8.74 2.40 4.29
CA ARG A 64 8.97 3.18 5.51
C ARG A 64 8.54 2.42 6.78
N HIS A 65 7.46 1.65 6.69
CA HIS A 65 6.86 0.89 7.80
C HIS A 65 7.16 -0.60 7.74
N ALA A 66 8.37 -0.95 7.28
CA ALA A 66 8.85 -2.33 7.27
C ALA A 66 8.82 -2.91 8.69
N ILE A 67 8.29 -4.13 8.83
CA ILE A 67 8.25 -4.83 10.12
C ILE A 67 9.69 -5.26 10.46
N PRO A 68 10.23 -4.84 11.61
CA PRO A 68 11.56 -5.28 12.03
C PRO A 68 11.62 -6.81 12.15
N TYR A 69 12.65 -7.44 11.59
CA TYR A 69 12.82 -8.89 11.71
C TYR A 69 12.81 -9.40 13.17
N PRO A 70 13.43 -8.72 14.15
CA PRO A 70 13.35 -9.14 15.55
C PRO A 70 11.91 -9.17 16.09
N SER A 71 11.05 -8.23 15.67
CA SER A 71 9.63 -8.24 16.05
C SER A 71 8.92 -9.44 15.45
N MET A 72 9.12 -9.68 14.15
CA MET A 72 8.53 -10.82 13.44
C MET A 72 8.98 -12.17 14.02
N ASP A 73 10.28 -12.31 14.33
CA ASP A 73 10.86 -13.52 14.93
C ASP A 73 10.24 -13.81 16.31
N ARG A 74 10.04 -12.77 17.12
CA ARG A 74 9.38 -12.90 18.42
C ARG A 74 7.96 -13.46 18.26
N TRP A 75 7.16 -12.92 17.36
CA TRP A 75 5.78 -13.38 17.15
C TRP A 75 5.73 -14.80 16.59
N LEU A 76 6.63 -15.12 15.65
CA LEU A 76 6.71 -16.45 15.03
C LEU A 76 7.27 -17.53 15.95
N SER A 77 7.89 -17.16 17.08
CA SER A 77 8.40 -18.11 18.07
C SER A 77 7.31 -18.75 18.95
N VAL A 78 6.10 -18.20 18.93
CA VAL A 78 4.96 -18.73 19.68
C VAL A 78 4.45 -19.99 18.97
N ASP A 79 4.38 -21.12 19.68
CA ASP A 79 3.95 -22.41 19.11
C ASP A 79 2.42 -22.46 18.93
N LYS A 80 1.95 -22.00 17.77
CA LYS A 80 0.55 -22.01 17.37
C LYS A 80 0.37 -22.35 15.88
N PRO A 81 -0.79 -22.88 15.47
CA PRO A 81 -1.05 -23.17 14.07
C PRO A 81 -0.91 -21.94 13.15
N LEU A 82 -1.39 -20.78 13.61
CA LEU A 82 -1.37 -19.56 12.81
C LEU A 82 0.04 -18.99 12.62
N THR A 83 0.87 -18.99 13.66
CA THR A 83 2.27 -18.55 13.56
C THR A 83 3.09 -19.48 12.68
N GLY A 84 2.90 -20.81 12.81
CA GLY A 84 3.52 -21.79 11.91
C GLY A 84 3.12 -21.60 10.45
N PHE A 85 1.83 -21.38 10.18
CA PHE A 85 1.34 -21.08 8.84
C PHE A 85 1.90 -19.76 8.29
N TYR A 86 1.86 -18.68 9.09
CA TYR A 86 2.36 -17.37 8.65
C TYR A 86 3.86 -17.41 8.36
N GLY A 87 4.66 -18.10 9.18
CA GLY A 87 6.08 -18.32 8.93
C GLY A 87 6.34 -19.09 7.62
N ALA A 88 5.53 -20.11 7.32
CA ALA A 88 5.65 -20.88 6.09
C ALA A 88 5.37 -20.04 4.83
N ILE A 89 4.29 -19.26 4.82
CA ILE A 89 3.90 -18.47 3.64
C ILE A 89 4.78 -17.23 3.44
N SER A 90 5.29 -16.64 4.52
CA SER A 90 6.13 -15.43 4.45
C SER A 90 7.61 -15.73 4.17
N GLY A 91 8.08 -16.97 4.39
CA GLY A 91 9.48 -17.34 4.33
C GLY A 91 10.18 -17.03 3.01
N THR A 92 9.50 -17.20 1.86
CA THR A 92 10.07 -16.87 0.55
C THR A 92 10.24 -15.36 0.37
N ALA A 93 9.21 -14.57 0.71
CA ALA A 93 9.27 -13.11 0.65
C ALA A 93 10.32 -12.54 1.62
N ARG A 94 10.46 -13.14 2.81
CA ARG A 94 11.50 -12.78 3.78
C ARG A 94 12.90 -13.01 3.21
N ARG A 95 13.19 -14.22 2.71
CA ARG A 95 14.50 -14.52 2.10
C ARG A 95 14.83 -13.60 0.93
N TYR A 96 13.83 -13.29 0.10
CA TYR A 96 14.00 -12.32 -0.97
C TYR A 96 14.37 -10.93 -0.43
N ALA A 97 13.64 -10.43 0.57
CA ALA A 97 13.90 -9.13 1.17
C ALA A 97 15.30 -9.05 1.83
N GLU A 98 15.67 -10.08 2.61
CA GLU A 98 17.00 -10.19 3.24
C GLU A 98 18.12 -10.24 2.19
N GLY A 99 17.93 -11.03 1.12
CA GLY A 99 18.89 -11.13 0.01
C GLY A 99 19.09 -9.83 -0.78
N HIS A 100 18.14 -8.88 -0.68
CA HIS A 100 18.23 -7.54 -1.26
C HIS A 100 18.61 -6.48 -0.22
N GLY A 101 19.08 -6.88 0.96
CA GLY A 101 19.58 -5.98 2.00
C GLY A 101 18.50 -5.13 2.68
N ARG A 102 17.23 -5.54 2.65
CA ARG A 102 16.16 -4.82 3.35
C ARG A 102 16.27 -5.04 4.85
N ALA A 103 16.02 -3.98 5.63
CA ALA A 103 16.12 -4.02 7.09
C ALA A 103 14.90 -4.64 7.80
N GLY A 104 13.83 -4.93 7.06
CA GLY A 104 12.59 -5.48 7.61
C GLY A 104 11.70 -6.12 6.56
N PHE A 105 10.67 -6.80 7.03
CA PHE A 105 9.67 -7.47 6.21
C PHE A 105 8.62 -6.47 5.71
N LEU A 106 8.34 -6.49 4.41
CA LEU A 106 7.40 -5.56 3.78
C LEU A 106 6.04 -6.22 3.64
N ALA A 107 5.12 -5.90 4.55
CA ALA A 107 3.76 -6.43 4.57
C ALA A 107 2.77 -5.42 3.99
N ALA A 108 2.87 -5.16 2.68
CA ALA A 108 2.10 -4.14 1.95
C ALA A 108 0.59 -4.20 2.22
N ASP A 109 -0.04 -5.34 1.93
CA ASP A 109 -1.48 -5.50 2.10
C ASP A 109 -1.89 -5.50 3.57
N ALA A 110 -1.01 -5.95 4.47
CA ALA A 110 -1.27 -5.92 5.90
C ALA A 110 -1.28 -4.49 6.45
N LEU A 111 -0.37 -3.63 5.95
CA LEU A 111 -0.36 -2.20 6.27
C LEU A 111 -1.64 -1.52 5.78
N ALA A 112 -2.03 -1.77 4.53
CA ALA A 112 -3.28 -1.27 3.98
C ALA A 112 -4.50 -1.71 4.80
N MET A 113 -4.55 -2.99 5.19
CA MET A 113 -5.62 -3.52 6.04
C MET A 113 -5.61 -2.90 7.45
N ALA A 114 -4.44 -2.65 8.04
CA ALA A 114 -4.33 -1.97 9.33
C ALA A 114 -4.94 -0.57 9.28
N VAL A 115 -4.73 0.19 8.21
CA VAL A 115 -5.34 1.52 8.00
C VAL A 115 -6.86 1.44 7.83
N VAL A 116 -7.38 0.36 7.25
CA VAL A 116 -8.83 0.12 7.16
C VAL A 116 -9.41 -0.18 8.55
N LEU A 117 -8.78 -1.10 9.28
CA LEU A 117 -9.28 -1.62 10.56
C LEU A 117 -9.12 -0.62 11.70
N ARG A 118 -8.03 0.14 11.71
CA ARG A 118 -7.64 1.07 12.76
C ARG A 118 -7.19 2.41 12.13
N PRO A 119 -8.12 3.22 11.61
CA PRO A 119 -7.80 4.49 10.96
C PRO A 119 -7.02 5.46 11.88
N GLU A 120 -7.15 5.32 13.19
CA GLU A 120 -6.42 6.10 14.19
C GLU A 120 -4.90 5.82 14.20
N LEU A 121 -4.43 4.76 13.54
CA LEU A 121 -3.00 4.52 13.36
C LEU A 121 -2.37 5.52 12.37
N VAL A 122 -3.15 6.22 11.57
CA VAL A 122 -2.61 7.13 10.57
C VAL A 122 -2.16 8.44 11.23
N GLU A 123 -0.87 8.74 11.11
CA GLU A 123 -0.26 9.93 11.72
C GLU A 123 -0.14 11.09 10.73
N ARG A 124 0.16 10.78 9.46
CA ARG A 124 0.29 11.81 8.42
C ARG A 124 -0.39 11.39 7.12
N VAL A 125 -1.22 12.31 6.62
CA VAL A 125 -1.91 12.21 5.34
C VAL A 125 -1.77 13.52 4.59
N GLU A 126 -1.53 13.43 3.29
CA GLU A 126 -1.60 14.57 2.38
C GLU A 126 -2.66 14.32 1.30
N ARG A 127 -3.39 15.37 0.91
CA ARG A 127 -4.47 15.26 -0.06
C ARG A 127 -4.07 15.97 -1.35
N HIS A 128 -3.87 15.18 -2.41
CA HIS A 128 -3.47 15.70 -3.71
C HIS A 128 -4.24 15.04 -4.84
N HIS A 129 -4.16 15.65 -6.02
CA HIS A 129 -4.57 14.99 -7.24
C HIS A 129 -3.53 13.95 -7.66
N VAL A 130 -3.98 12.73 -7.92
CA VAL A 130 -3.16 11.60 -8.37
C VAL A 130 -3.72 11.04 -9.67
N ALA A 131 -2.87 10.94 -10.68
CA ALA A 131 -3.15 10.30 -11.95
C ALA A 131 -2.28 9.06 -12.16
N VAL A 132 -2.63 8.24 -13.15
CA VAL A 132 -1.81 7.10 -13.59
C VAL A 132 -1.38 7.35 -15.03
N GLU A 133 -0.08 7.23 -15.28
CA GLU A 133 0.45 7.28 -16.64
C GLU A 133 0.20 5.93 -17.35
N THR A 134 -0.62 5.95 -18.39
CA THR A 134 -0.97 4.76 -19.19
C THR A 134 -0.18 4.66 -20.49
N ALA A 135 0.46 5.76 -20.88
CA ALA A 135 1.25 5.90 -22.09
C ALA A 135 2.71 6.27 -21.74
N GLY A 136 3.51 6.60 -22.75
CA GLY A 136 4.88 7.09 -22.55
C GLY A 136 5.97 6.03 -22.65
N THR A 137 7.19 6.50 -22.91
CA THR A 137 8.36 5.65 -23.17
C THR A 137 9.02 5.13 -21.90
N HIS A 138 8.93 5.89 -20.80
CA HIS A 138 9.73 5.65 -19.60
C HIS A 138 8.93 5.47 -18.33
N CYS A 139 7.69 5.97 -18.25
CA CYS A 139 6.97 6.09 -16.97
C CYS A 139 5.57 5.46 -17.00
N ARG A 140 5.29 4.56 -17.95
CA ARG A 140 4.04 3.79 -17.95
C ARG A 140 3.87 3.05 -16.63
N GLY A 141 2.72 3.21 -15.98
CA GLY A 141 2.42 2.68 -14.65
C GLY A 141 2.84 3.57 -13.48
N ALA A 142 3.41 4.75 -13.75
CA ALA A 142 3.69 5.72 -12.70
C ALA A 142 2.40 6.27 -12.09
N THR A 143 2.42 6.46 -10.77
CA THR A 143 1.43 7.28 -10.05
C THR A 143 1.96 8.71 -10.00
N VAL A 144 1.29 9.61 -10.71
CA VAL A 144 1.70 11.00 -10.87
C VAL A 144 0.93 11.85 -9.87
N VAL A 145 1.62 12.32 -8.83
CA VAL A 145 1.06 13.15 -7.78
C VAL A 145 1.40 14.62 -8.04
N ASP A 146 0.39 15.49 -8.02
CA ASP A 146 0.56 16.93 -8.09
C ASP A 146 0.76 17.54 -6.70
N TRP A 147 1.93 17.30 -6.11
CA TRP A 147 2.28 17.70 -4.73
C TRP A 147 2.16 19.20 -4.44
N GLU A 148 2.22 20.03 -5.49
CA GLU A 148 2.20 21.50 -5.37
C GLU A 148 0.91 22.09 -5.95
N ASP A 149 -0.09 21.23 -6.22
CA ASP A 149 -1.42 21.57 -6.74
C ASP A 149 -1.39 22.47 -7.99
N ARG A 150 -0.38 22.29 -8.85
CA ARG A 150 -0.09 23.14 -10.01
C ARG A 150 -1.15 23.04 -11.11
N LEU A 151 -1.85 21.91 -11.18
CA LEU A 151 -2.83 21.63 -12.21
C LEU A 151 -4.21 22.21 -11.87
N GLY A 152 -4.41 22.73 -10.66
CA GLY A 152 -5.70 23.27 -10.21
C GLY A 152 -6.83 22.22 -10.21
N ARG A 153 -6.48 20.94 -10.12
CA ARG A 153 -7.44 19.83 -10.05
C ARG A 153 -7.80 19.55 -8.62
N GLU A 154 -9.06 19.19 -8.39
CA GLU A 154 -9.50 18.74 -7.07
C GLU A 154 -8.73 17.47 -6.63
N PRO A 155 -8.27 17.41 -5.37
CA PRO A 155 -7.66 16.23 -4.80
C PRO A 155 -8.60 15.02 -4.82
N ASN A 156 -8.14 13.92 -5.42
CA ASN A 156 -8.87 12.65 -5.49
C ASN A 156 -8.27 11.58 -4.56
N ALA A 157 -7.10 11.81 -3.97
CA ALA A 157 -6.45 10.84 -3.09
C ALA A 157 -6.05 11.46 -1.75
N SER A 158 -6.21 10.66 -0.69
CA SER A 158 -5.62 10.86 0.63
C SER A 158 -4.43 9.92 0.74
N ILE A 159 -3.22 10.44 0.55
CA ILE A 159 -1.98 9.66 0.51
C ILE A 159 -1.48 9.47 1.94
N VAL A 160 -1.47 8.22 2.41
CA VAL A 160 -0.98 7.85 3.74
C VAL A 160 0.54 7.85 3.71
N LEU A 161 1.15 8.81 4.41
CA LEU A 161 2.60 8.98 4.43
C LEU A 161 3.24 8.25 5.59
N ASP A 162 2.66 8.41 6.78
CA ASP A 162 3.14 7.80 8.02
C ASP A 162 2.00 7.23 8.87
N ILE A 163 2.34 6.16 9.58
CA ILE A 163 1.48 5.51 10.57
C ILE A 163 2.24 5.26 11.88
N ASP A 164 1.49 5.06 12.97
CA ASP A 164 2.00 4.54 14.23
C ASP A 164 2.52 3.12 14.03
N GLN A 165 3.84 3.01 13.86
CA GLN A 165 4.56 1.75 13.67
C GLN A 165 4.32 0.78 14.84
N GLY A 166 4.33 1.28 16.08
CA GLY A 166 4.14 0.46 17.27
C GLY A 166 2.72 -0.09 17.35
N GLY A 167 1.72 0.72 17.03
CA GLY A 167 0.33 0.31 16.93
C GLY A 167 0.09 -0.71 15.82
N PHE A 168 0.73 -0.55 14.66
CA PHE A 168 0.67 -1.53 13.57
C PHE A 168 1.30 -2.88 13.96
N GLU A 169 2.50 -2.85 14.54
CA GLU A 169 3.17 -4.05 15.03
C GLU A 169 2.35 -4.75 16.12
N SER A 170 1.73 -3.99 17.02
CA SER A 170 0.87 -4.53 18.07
C SER A 170 -0.39 -5.20 17.51
N LEU A 171 -0.99 -4.63 16.46
CA LEU A 171 -2.15 -5.23 15.78
C LEU A 171 -1.79 -6.58 15.14
N LEU A 172 -0.65 -6.67 14.47
CA LEU A 172 -0.16 -7.92 13.88
C LEU A 172 0.18 -8.96 14.94
N ALA A 173 0.89 -8.56 16.00
CA ALA A 173 1.21 -9.44 17.12
C ALA A 173 -0.05 -10.04 17.74
N ALA A 174 -1.03 -9.20 18.08
CA ALA A 174 -2.29 -9.64 18.68
C ALA A 174 -3.07 -10.59 17.75
N THR A 175 -3.01 -10.36 16.43
CA THR A 175 -3.67 -11.23 15.45
C THR A 175 -3.03 -12.62 15.39
N LEU A 176 -1.69 -12.68 15.36
CA LEU A 176 -0.94 -13.94 15.35
C LEU A 176 -1.04 -14.68 16.68
N GLU A 177 -1.14 -13.95 17.80
CA GLU A 177 -1.30 -14.53 19.13
C GLU A 177 -2.73 -14.98 19.42
N ALA A 178 -3.76 -14.46 18.75
CA ALA A 178 -5.14 -14.85 18.98
C ALA A 178 -5.53 -16.19 18.32
N GLY A 179 -4.89 -16.56 17.21
CA GLY A 179 -5.17 -17.79 16.44
C GLY A 179 -4.30 -18.98 16.86
#